data_AF-A0A930LCV8-F1
#
_entry.id   AF-A0A930LCV8-F1
#
_cell.length_a   1.000
_cell.length_b   1.000
_cell.length_c   1.000
_cell.angle_alpha   90.00
_cell.angle_beta   90.00
_cell.angle_gamma   90.00
#
_symmetry.space_group_name_H-M   'P 1'
#
loop_
_entity.id
_entity.type
_entity.pdbx_description
1 polymer ?
#
loop_
_entity_poly.entity_id
_entity_poly.type
_entity_poly.pdbx_seq_one_letter_code
_entity_poly.pdbx_strand_id
1 'polypeptide(L)' 'MAENWVRICAESDLEENWGEVALVDGYQYAIYKTKHGIYAGDHLDPHSQALVLA' A
#
# COMPACT_ATOMS: atom_id res chain seq x y z
N MET A 1 -16.32 4.78 14.06
CA MET A 1 -15.45 4.66 12.87
C MET A 1 -14.13 5.32 13.26
N ALA A 2 -12.97 4.72 13.02
CA ALA A 2 -11.72 5.40 13.38
C ALA A 2 -11.63 6.68 12.54
N GLU A 3 -11.37 7.83 13.16
CA GLU A 3 -11.58 9.15 12.56
C GLU A 3 -10.59 9.49 11.41
N ASN A 4 -9.64 8.59 11.11
CA ASN A 4 -8.54 8.81 10.17
C ASN A 4 -8.45 7.76 9.04
N TRP A 5 -9.54 7.05 8.70
CA TRP A 5 -9.51 6.14 7.54
C TRP A 5 -9.52 6.92 6.23
N VAL A 6 -8.51 6.68 5.38
CA VAL A 6 -8.44 7.22 4.03
C VAL A 6 -8.82 6.15 3.02
N ARG A 7 -9.69 6.50 2.08
CA ARG A 7 -10.06 5.61 0.97
C ARG A 7 -8.98 5.68 -0.12
N ILE A 8 -8.44 4.53 -0.50
CA ILE A 8 -7.42 4.41 -1.56
C ILE A 8 -8.06 4.02 -2.90
N CYS A 9 -8.54 2.78 -3.04
CA CYS A 9 -9.14 2.24 -4.25
C CYS A 9 -10.23 1.20 -3.91
N ALA A 10 -10.84 0.58 -4.92
CA ALA A 10 -11.65 -0.62 -4.71
C ALA A 10 -10.75 -1.87 -4.64
N GLU A 11 -11.18 -2.90 -3.91
CA GLU A 11 -10.43 -4.17 -3.83
C GLU A 11 -10.27 -4.86 -5.19
N SER A 12 -11.19 -4.60 -6.13
CA SER A 12 -11.13 -5.09 -7.51
C SER A 12 -9.99 -4.48 -8.33
N ASP A 13 -9.48 -3.32 -7.90
CA ASP A 13 -8.38 -2.63 -8.57
C ASP A 13 -7.02 -3.22 -8.14
N LEU A 14 -7.00 -4.08 -7.11
CA LEU A 14 -5.81 -4.75 -6.61
C LEU A 14 -5.67 -6.14 -7.21
N GLU A 15 -4.51 -6.40 -7.82
CA GLU A 15 -4.11 -7.70 -8.33
C GLU A 15 -3.51 -8.60 -7.22
N GLU A 16 -3.85 -9.88 -7.23
CA GLU A 16 -3.31 -10.83 -6.24
C GLU A 16 -1.82 -11.12 -6.51
N ASN A 17 -1.01 -11.10 -5.45
CA ASN A 17 0.45 -11.24 -5.48
C ASN A 17 1.17 -10.09 -6.19
N TRP A 18 0.51 -8.95 -6.31
CA TRP A 18 1.06 -7.68 -6.80
C TRP A 18 1.00 -6.60 -5.72
N GLY A 19 1.80 -5.55 -5.91
CA GLY A 19 1.83 -4.39 -5.02
C GLY A 19 1.54 -3.10 -5.77
N GLU A 20 0.72 -2.25 -5.16
CA GLU A 20 0.35 -0.93 -5.68
C GLU A 20 0.81 0.16 -4.72
N VAL A 21 1.03 1.37 -5.25
CA VAL A 21 1.43 2.52 -4.42
C VAL A 21 0.25 3.47 -4.23
N ALA A 22 -0.11 3.71 -2.97
CA ALA A 22 -1.10 4.70 -2.58
C ALA A 22 -0.42 6.00 -2.14
N LEU A 23 -0.86 7.14 -2.66
CA LEU A 23 -0.42 8.46 -2.21
C LEU A 23 -1.47 9.07 -1.28
N VAL A 24 -1.11 9.28 -0.01
CA VAL A 24 -1.99 9.86 1.02
C VAL A 24 -1.25 11.03 1.67
N ASP A 25 -1.80 12.23 1.55
CA ASP A 25 -1.23 13.46 2.13
C ASP A 25 0.28 13.66 1.82
N GLY A 26 0.69 13.27 0.61
CA GLY A 26 2.08 13.37 0.14
C GLY A 26 2.99 12.23 0.58
N TYR A 27 2.47 11.25 1.33
CA TYR A 27 3.20 10.05 1.74
C TYR A 27 2.81 8.85 0.88
N GLN A 28 3.80 8.03 0.50
CA GLN A 28 3.60 6.84 -0.31
C GLN A 28 3.54 5.59 0.57
N TYR A 29 2.49 4.82 0.39
CA TYR A 29 2.29 3.55 1.08
C TYR A 29 2.24 2.42 0.06
N ALA A 30 2.99 1.35 0.32
CA ALA A 30 2.92 0.13 -0.45
C ALA A 30 1.73 -0.72 0.02
N ILE A 31 0.83 -1.05 -0.89
CA ILE A 31 -0.35 -1.87 -0.65
C ILE A 31 -0.16 -3.21 -1.34
N TYR A 32 -0.32 -4.30 -0.61
CA TYR A 32 -0.15 -5.66 -1.13
C TYR A 32 -1.43 -6.45 -0.98
N LYS A 33 -1.90 -7.06 -2.06
CA LYS A 33 -2.95 -8.07 -1.99
C LYS A 33 -2.33 -9.45 -2.09
N THR A 34 -2.48 -10.23 -1.03
CA THR A 34 -1.99 -11.61 -0.97
C THR A 34 -3.17 -12.57 -0.78
N LYS A 35 -2.92 -13.87 -0.93
CA LYS A 35 -3.90 -14.92 -0.58
C LYS A 35 -4.39 -14.88 0.88
N HIS A 36 -3.72 -14.13 1.75
CA HIS A 36 -4.04 -14.03 3.19
C HIS A 36 -4.72 -12.73 3.58
N GLY A 37 -4.82 -11.77 2.65
CA GLY A 37 -5.44 -10.48 2.90
C GLY A 37 -4.69 -9.33 2.23
N ILE A 38 -5.18 -8.13 2.54
CA ILE A 38 -4.64 -6.86 2.06
C ILE A 38 -3.81 -6.24 3.19
N TYR A 39 -2.59 -5.86 2.87
CA TYR A 39 -1.63 -5.29 3.81
C TYR A 39 -1.15 -3.94 3.29
N ALA A 40 -0.82 -3.05 4.23
CA ALA A 40 -0.22 -1.75 3.94
C ALA A 40 1.09 -1.63 4.72
N GLY A 41 2.12 -1.09 4.07
CA GLY A 41 3.42 -0.77 4.65
C GLY A 41 3.96 0.54 4.08
N ASP A 42 5.11 0.97 4.61
CA ASP A 42 5.83 2.09 4.03
C ASP A 42 6.32 1.71 2.62
N HIS A 43 6.29 2.65 1.69
CA HIS A 43 6.87 2.45 0.37
C HIS A 43 8.41 2.54 0.39
N LEU A 44 8.98 3.22 1.38
CA LEU A 44 10.41 3.33 1.58
C LEU A 44 10.93 2.16 2.43
N ASP A 45 11.87 1.37 1.92
CA ASP A 45 12.57 0.37 2.73
C ASP A 45 13.46 1.07 3.77
N PRO A 46 13.23 0.85 5.08
CA PRO A 46 14.04 1.49 6.12
C PRO A 46 15.52 1.07 6.08
N HIS A 47 15.87 -0.08 5.51
CA HIS A 47 17.26 -0.50 5.43
C HIS A 47 18.02 0.16 4.28
N SER A 48 17.55 -0.01 3.05
CA SER A 48 18.25 0.45 1.84
C SER A 48 17.86 1.85 1.38
N GLN A 49 16.75 2.39 1.89
CA GLN A 49 16.12 3.63 1.38
C GLN A 49 15.64 3.52 -0.08
N ALA A 50 15.56 2.30 -0.63
CA ALA A 50 14.94 2.07 -1.92
C ALA A 50 13.41 2.03 -1.79
N LEU A 51 12.72 2.28 -2.89
CA LEU A 51 11.29 2.04 -2.98
C LEU A 51 11.03 0.54 -3.14
N VAL A 52 10.10 0.00 -2.35
CA VAL A 52 9.80 -1.45 -2.34
C VAL A 52 8.97 -1.89 -3.56
N LEU A 53 8.36 -0.94 -4.28
CA LEU A 53 7.68 -1.14 -5.54
C LEU A 53 8.33 -0.24 -6.60
N ALA A 54 8.39 -0.73 -7.84
CA ALA A 54 9.02 -0.06 -8.98
C ALA A 54 7.98 0.53 -9.94
#